data_AF-A0A9Q3V4L4-F1
#
_entry.id   AF-A0A9Q3V4L4-F1
#
_cell.length_a   1.000
_cell.length_b   1.000
_cell.length_c   1.000
_cell.angle_alpha   90.00
_cell.angle_beta   90.00
_cell.angle_gamma   90.00
#
_symmetry.space_group_name_H-M   'P 1'
#
loop_
_entity.id
_entity.type
_entity.pdbx_description
1 polymer ?
#
loop_
_entity_poly.entity_id
_entity_poly.type
_entity_poly.pdbx_seq_one_letter_code
_entity_poly.pdbx_strand_id
1 'polypeptide(L)'
;MTKFNLSSIKRIFFFFFVIIIPQFLFAQINDDNIRLKTLQKSNIGKKYIYGKWNEKGGTETHLTYLGNVVSKKGIYKIMNSTWLWGLSRRATNRILIFNNLNQYIGEYSVIMMSDLPQKFRHGILIFKNKNNDCDRRVSSKINFKNGIPKQFFRECKNGSGDLYEFDSFIE
;
A
#
# COMPACT_ATOMS: atom_id res chain seq x y z
N MET A 1 -46.20 33.03 27.93
CA MET A 1 -46.26 31.72 27.23
C MET A 1 -45.78 31.93 25.80
N THR A 2 -44.49 31.71 25.54
CA THR A 2 -43.84 32.02 24.26
C THR A 2 -44.02 30.84 23.30
N LYS A 3 -44.76 31.06 22.20
CA LYS A 3 -44.97 30.05 21.14
C LYS A 3 -43.69 29.89 20.33
N PHE A 4 -42.95 28.80 20.55
CA PHE A 4 -41.83 28.42 19.69
C PHE A 4 -42.35 27.94 18.33
N ASN A 5 -41.87 28.56 17.26
CA ASN A 5 -42.31 28.29 15.90
C ASN A 5 -41.66 27.00 15.37
N LEU A 6 -42.47 25.97 15.10
CA LEU A 6 -42.05 24.62 14.71
C LEU A 6 -41.17 24.60 13.44
N SER A 7 -41.31 25.61 12.58
CA SER A 7 -40.48 25.83 11.39
C SER A 7 -39.01 26.13 11.72
N SER A 8 -38.75 26.87 12.80
CA SER A 8 -37.40 27.24 13.22
C SER A 8 -36.63 26.05 13.81
N ILE A 9 -37.34 25.13 14.46
CA ILE A 9 -36.77 23.89 15.02
C ILE A 9 -36.29 22.94 13.90
N LYS A 10 -37.05 22.83 12.80
CA LYS A 10 -36.65 22.01 11.63
C LYS A 10 -35.39 22.54 10.93
N ARG A 11 -35.21 23.85 10.85
CA ARG A 11 -33.98 24.47 10.30
C ARG A 11 -32.76 24.20 11.17
N ILE A 12 -32.90 24.25 12.50
CA ILE A 12 -31.82 23.98 13.44
C ILE A 12 -31.35 22.51 13.37
N PHE A 13 -32.29 21.56 13.26
CA PHE A 13 -31.95 20.15 13.06
C PHE A 13 -31.24 19.87 11.73
N PHE A 14 -31.62 20.57 10.66
CA PHE A 14 -30.95 20.45 9.35
C PHE A 14 -29.50 20.96 9.41
N PHE A 15 -29.24 22.08 10.09
CA PHE A 15 -27.87 22.59 10.31
C PHE A 15 -27.02 21.64 11.17
N PHE A 16 -27.60 21.02 12.20
CA PHE A 16 -26.90 20.02 13.01
C PHE A 16 -26.50 18.78 12.20
N PHE A 17 -27.34 18.36 11.24
CA PHE A 17 -27.06 17.20 10.40
C PHE A 17 -25.92 17.47 9.40
N VAL A 18 -25.79 18.69 8.89
CA VAL A 18 -24.72 19.08 7.94
C VAL A 18 -23.35 19.19 8.63
N ILE A 19 -23.29 19.52 9.92
CA ILE A 19 -22.03 19.71 10.66
C ILE A 19 -21.42 18.39 11.17
N ILE A 20 -22.21 17.32 11.30
CA ILE A 20 -21.72 16.02 11.83
C ILE A 20 -21.11 15.12 10.74
N ILE A 21 -21.49 15.32 9.46
CA ILE A 21 -21.01 14.50 8.33
C ILE A 21 -19.48 14.56 8.06
N PRO A 22 -18.72 15.66 8.31
CA PRO A 22 -17.30 15.69 7.99
C PRO A 22 -16.41 14.88 8.96
N GLN A 23 -16.92 14.42 10.11
CA GLN A 23 -16.07 13.80 11.13
C GLN A 23 -15.70 12.34 10.84
N PHE A 24 -16.38 11.67 9.89
CA PHE A 24 -16.09 10.28 9.52
C PHE A 24 -15.00 10.12 8.44
N LEU A 25 -14.46 11.21 7.90
CA LEU A 25 -13.49 11.16 6.78
C LEU A 25 -12.02 11.06 7.22
N PHE A 26 -11.70 11.17 8.52
CA PHE A 26 -10.30 11.26 8.98
C PHE A 26 -9.58 9.92 9.23
N ALA A 27 -10.26 8.77 9.08
CA ALA A 27 -9.66 7.48 9.43
C ALA A 27 -8.75 6.87 8.34
N GLN A 28 -8.84 7.30 7.07
CA GLN A 28 -8.05 6.74 5.96
C GLN A 28 -6.93 7.64 5.41
N ILE A 29 -6.88 8.92 5.83
CA ILE A 29 -5.99 9.95 5.24
C ILE A 29 -4.51 9.76 5.66
N ASN A 30 -4.23 9.05 6.76
CA ASN A 30 -2.87 8.96 7.31
C ASN A 30 -1.91 8.17 6.41
N ASP A 31 -2.41 7.15 5.72
CA ASP A 31 -1.59 6.22 4.95
C ASP A 31 -0.97 6.87 3.70
N ASP A 32 -1.72 7.73 3.01
CA ASP A 32 -1.23 8.40 1.80
C ASP A 32 -0.15 9.44 2.11
N ASN A 33 -0.27 10.15 3.24
CA ASN A 33 0.72 11.13 3.66
C ASN A 33 2.08 10.47 3.95
N ILE A 34 2.10 9.34 4.67
CA ILE A 34 3.36 8.64 4.97
C ILE A 34 4.00 8.00 3.73
N ARG A 35 3.18 7.55 2.76
CA ARG A 35 3.64 7.07 1.45
C ARG A 35 4.29 8.19 0.66
N LEU A 36 3.61 9.32 0.50
CA LEU A 36 4.13 10.49 -0.20
C LEU A 36 5.41 11.02 0.45
N LYS A 37 5.43 11.15 1.79
CA LYS A 37 6.62 11.54 2.55
C LYS A 37 7.79 10.60 2.32
N THR A 38 7.54 9.30 2.21
CA THR A 38 8.57 8.29 1.92
C THR A 38 9.11 8.41 0.50
N LEU A 39 8.24 8.63 -0.49
CA LEU A 39 8.63 8.86 -1.88
C LEU A 39 9.47 10.13 -2.03
N GLN A 40 9.06 11.24 -1.40
CA GLN A 40 9.75 12.53 -1.49
C GLN A 40 11.18 12.45 -0.94
N LYS A 41 11.41 11.68 0.14
CA LYS A 41 12.76 11.44 0.66
C LYS A 41 13.69 10.74 -0.34
N SER A 42 13.14 10.03 -1.34
CA SER A 42 13.88 9.41 -2.45
C SER A 42 15.02 8.46 -2.06
N ASN A 43 15.05 7.98 -0.81
CA ASN A 43 16.10 7.09 -0.31
C ASN A 43 15.79 5.63 -0.68
N ILE A 44 16.34 5.18 -1.81
CA ILE A 44 16.16 3.83 -2.34
C ILE A 44 16.66 2.77 -1.34
N GLY A 45 15.83 1.76 -1.10
CA GLY A 45 16.12 0.62 -0.22
C GLY A 45 16.07 0.93 1.28
N LYS A 46 15.87 2.19 1.68
CA LYS A 46 15.77 2.57 3.08
C LYS A 46 14.35 2.28 3.61
N LYS A 47 14.26 1.54 4.71
CA LYS A 47 13.01 1.28 5.42
C LYS A 47 12.68 2.47 6.33
N TYR A 48 11.43 2.92 6.28
CA TYR A 48 10.83 3.85 7.24
C TYR A 48 9.72 3.14 8.00
N ILE A 49 9.63 3.41 9.29
CA ILE A 49 8.60 2.87 10.17
C ILE A 49 7.80 4.04 10.70
N TYR A 50 6.48 3.97 10.55
CA TYR A 50 5.52 4.97 11.01
C TYR A 50 4.55 4.33 11.99
N GLY A 51 4.23 5.04 13.07
CA GLY A 51 3.44 4.48 14.16
C GLY A 51 4.24 3.50 15.02
N LYS A 52 3.54 2.82 15.93
CA LYS A 52 4.08 1.79 16.81
C LYS A 52 2.95 0.84 17.16
N TRP A 53 3.11 -0.41 16.73
CA TRP A 53 2.12 -1.43 17.03
C TRP A 53 2.16 -1.76 18.52
N ASN A 54 0.98 -1.98 19.11
CA ASN A 54 0.87 -2.45 20.48
C ASN A 54 -0.43 -3.25 20.67
N GLU A 55 -0.46 -4.06 21.72
CA GLU A 55 -1.61 -4.92 22.09
C GLU A 55 -2.89 -4.13 22.41
N LYS A 56 -2.80 -2.80 22.59
CA LYS A 56 -3.95 -1.92 22.84
C LYS A 56 -4.56 -1.36 21.54
N GLY A 57 -4.15 -1.87 20.38
CA GLY A 57 -4.70 -1.49 19.08
C GLY A 57 -3.89 -0.45 18.29
N GLY A 58 -2.68 -0.11 18.73
CA GLY A 58 -1.76 0.70 17.92
C GLY A 58 -1.39 -0.01 16.60
N THR A 59 -1.14 0.77 15.55
CA THR A 59 -0.73 0.26 14.24
C THR A 59 0.68 0.72 13.87
N GLU A 60 1.31 0.01 12.94
CA GLU A 60 2.67 0.30 12.47
C GLU A 60 2.79 0.03 10.98
N THR A 61 3.33 0.97 10.21
CA THR A 61 3.49 0.83 8.77
C THR A 61 4.96 0.91 8.39
N HIS A 62 5.46 -0.14 7.73
CA HIS A 62 6.82 -0.22 7.20
C HIS A 62 6.79 0.09 5.71
N LEU A 63 7.48 1.16 5.31
CA LEU A 63 7.57 1.57 3.90
C LEU A 63 9.00 1.51 3.42
N THR A 64 9.22 0.94 2.23
CA THR A 64 10.53 0.90 1.58
C THR A 64 10.38 1.28 0.12
N TYR A 65 10.91 2.43 -0.28
CA TYR A 65 10.96 2.83 -1.68
C TYR A 65 12.05 2.03 -2.40
N LEU A 66 11.69 1.32 -3.48
CA LEU A 66 12.62 0.43 -4.20
C LEU A 66 13.28 1.11 -5.41
N GLY A 67 12.72 2.22 -5.88
CA GLY A 67 13.22 2.96 -7.04
C GLY A 67 12.16 3.15 -8.12
N ASN A 68 12.60 3.72 -9.23
CA ASN A 68 11.78 4.03 -10.39
C ASN A 68 12.14 3.14 -11.59
N VAL A 69 11.13 2.75 -12.38
CA VAL A 69 11.31 2.07 -13.66
C VAL A 69 10.86 2.96 -14.80
N VAL A 70 11.66 3.01 -15.86
CA VAL A 70 11.22 3.53 -17.17
C VAL A 70 10.70 2.35 -17.98
N SER A 71 9.41 2.39 -18.31
CA SER A 71 8.76 1.42 -19.18
C SER A 71 8.32 2.06 -20.49
N LYS A 72 7.92 1.23 -21.47
CA LYS A 72 7.26 1.70 -22.69
C LYS A 72 5.95 2.46 -22.44
N LYS A 73 5.30 2.25 -21.29
CA LYS A 73 4.01 2.86 -20.92
C LYS A 73 4.14 4.05 -19.97
N GLY A 74 5.36 4.40 -19.55
CA GLY A 74 5.63 5.50 -18.63
C GLY A 74 6.61 5.15 -17.52
N ILE A 75 6.79 6.10 -16.61
CA ILE A 75 7.69 5.98 -15.46
C ILE A 75 6.88 5.61 -14.22
N TYR A 76 7.27 4.54 -13.55
CA TYR A 76 6.63 4.07 -12.31
C TYR A 76 7.60 4.10 -11.15
N LYS A 77 7.09 4.39 -9.95
CA LYS A 77 7.81 4.31 -8.68
C LYS A 77 7.26 3.13 -7.89
N ILE A 78 8.16 2.29 -7.37
CA ILE A 78 7.79 1.05 -6.70
C ILE A 78 8.11 1.15 -5.22
N MET A 79 7.17 0.76 -4.36
CA MET A 79 7.33 0.77 -2.91
C MET A 79 6.79 -0.53 -2.30
N ASN A 80 7.52 -1.09 -1.34
CA ASN A 80 6.96 -2.11 -0.47
C ASN A 80 6.26 -1.46 0.72
N SER A 81 5.08 -1.97 1.07
CA SER A 81 4.33 -1.59 2.26
C SER A 81 3.97 -2.83 3.07
N THR A 82 4.24 -2.78 4.37
CA THR A 82 3.71 -3.73 5.35
C THR A 82 2.99 -2.93 6.42
N TRP A 83 1.68 -3.12 6.53
CA TRP A 83 0.88 -2.53 7.59
C TRP A 83 0.58 -3.57 8.66
N LEU A 84 1.06 -3.32 9.88
CA LEU A 84 0.82 -4.13 11.06
C LEU A 84 -0.34 -3.56 11.85
N TRP A 85 -1.36 -4.39 12.10
CA TRP A 85 -2.62 -3.94 12.69
C TRP A 85 -3.31 -5.05 13.50
N GLY A 86 -4.33 -4.63 14.27
CA GLY A 86 -5.14 -5.51 15.10
C GLY A 86 -4.39 -6.08 16.31
N LEU A 87 -5.16 -6.70 17.22
CA LEU A 87 -4.64 -7.21 18.49
C LEU A 87 -3.67 -8.40 18.31
N SER A 88 -3.80 -9.13 17.20
CA SER A 88 -2.94 -10.29 16.86
C SER A 88 -1.74 -9.93 15.97
N ARG A 89 -1.45 -8.63 15.79
CA ARG A 89 -0.34 -8.15 14.95
C ARG A 89 -0.40 -8.71 13.53
N ARG A 90 -1.58 -8.64 12.92
CA ARG A 90 -1.79 -9.02 11.51
C ARG A 90 -0.97 -8.11 10.60
N ALA A 91 -0.58 -8.64 9.44
CA ALA A 91 0.20 -7.91 8.46
C ALA A 91 -0.50 -7.89 7.11
N THR A 92 -0.72 -6.71 6.57
CA THR A 92 -1.16 -6.51 5.18
C THR A 92 0.06 -6.09 4.36
N ASN A 93 0.45 -6.89 3.37
CA ASN A 93 1.66 -6.68 2.59
C ASN A 93 1.30 -6.31 1.15
N ARG A 94 1.89 -5.22 0.66
CA ARG A 94 1.58 -4.67 -0.66
C ARG A 94 2.85 -4.23 -1.38
N ILE A 95 2.87 -4.44 -2.70
CA ILE A 95 3.80 -3.78 -3.61
C ILE A 95 3.02 -2.64 -4.26
N LEU A 96 3.25 -1.42 -3.79
CA LEU A 96 2.56 -0.22 -4.24
C LEU A 96 3.26 0.36 -5.48
N ILE A 97 2.45 0.77 -6.46
CA ILE A 97 2.90 1.36 -7.71
C ILE A 97 2.37 2.79 -7.80
N PHE A 98 3.27 3.73 -8.06
CA PHE A 98 2.94 5.14 -8.28
C PHE A 98 3.44 5.59 -9.65
N ASN A 99 2.85 6.65 -10.20
CA ASN A 99 3.38 7.29 -11.39
C ASN A 99 4.54 8.25 -11.06
N ASN A 100 5.08 8.92 -12.08
CA ASN A 100 6.17 9.88 -11.90
C ASN A 100 5.80 11.07 -10.97
N LEU A 101 4.52 11.42 -10.91
CA LEU A 101 3.97 12.51 -10.10
C LEU A 101 3.65 12.07 -8.65
N ASN A 102 4.06 10.86 -8.23
CA ASN A 102 3.71 10.24 -6.94
C ASN A 102 2.21 9.95 -6.76
N GLN A 103 1.42 9.91 -7.83
CA GLN A 103 0.03 9.49 -7.75
C GLN A 103 -0.02 7.97 -7.69
N TYR A 104 -0.81 7.44 -6.75
CA TYR A 104 -1.01 6.02 -6.59
C TYR A 104 -1.78 5.44 -7.80
N ILE A 105 -1.23 4.40 -8.41
CA ILE A 105 -1.82 3.72 -9.58
C ILE A 105 -2.53 2.44 -9.15
N GLY A 106 -1.88 1.68 -8.27
CA GLY A 106 -2.37 0.39 -7.84
C GLY A 106 -1.33 -0.46 -7.13
N GLU A 107 -1.69 -1.71 -6.85
CA GLU A 107 -0.89 -2.57 -6.00
C GLU A 107 -0.96 -4.05 -6.36
N TYR A 108 0.03 -4.80 -5.88
CA TYR A 108 -0.09 -6.24 -5.71
C TYR A 108 -0.20 -6.54 -4.21
N SER A 109 -1.28 -7.20 -3.81
CA SER A 109 -1.42 -7.74 -2.45
C SER A 109 -0.67 -9.07 -2.35
N VAL A 110 0.33 -9.14 -1.47
CA VAL A 110 1.13 -10.35 -1.26
C VAL A 110 0.84 -10.98 0.10
N ILE A 111 0.98 -12.30 0.19
CA ILE A 111 0.54 -13.05 1.37
C ILE A 111 1.47 -12.77 2.55
N MET A 112 2.77 -13.04 2.40
CA MET A 112 3.75 -12.90 3.49
C MET A 112 4.70 -11.72 3.26
N MET A 113 5.25 -11.19 4.36
CA MET A 113 6.34 -10.21 4.31
C MET A 113 7.58 -10.72 3.55
N SER A 114 7.80 -12.05 3.54
CA SER A 114 8.87 -12.70 2.78
C SER A 114 8.66 -12.66 1.27
N ASP A 115 7.45 -12.33 0.82
CA ASP A 115 7.05 -12.35 -0.58
C ASP A 115 7.21 -10.98 -1.22
N LEU A 116 7.56 -9.96 -0.42
CA LEU A 116 7.94 -8.65 -0.91
C LEU A 116 9.32 -8.70 -1.60
N PRO A 117 9.49 -7.98 -2.72
CA PRO A 117 10.76 -7.94 -3.45
C PRO A 117 11.84 -7.25 -2.62
N GLN A 118 13.06 -7.78 -2.68
CA GLN A 118 14.19 -7.20 -1.93
C GLN A 118 14.95 -6.15 -2.70
N LYS A 119 15.04 -6.34 -4.01
CA LYS A 119 15.89 -5.55 -4.88
C LYS A 119 15.09 -5.19 -6.10
N PHE A 120 15.33 -3.99 -6.56
CA PHE A 120 14.87 -3.50 -7.83
C PHE A 120 16.10 -2.99 -8.57
N ARG A 121 16.41 -3.60 -9.71
CA ARG A 121 17.58 -3.25 -10.53
C ARG A 121 17.21 -3.31 -12.01
N HIS A 122 17.52 -2.26 -12.75
CA HIS A 122 17.31 -2.18 -14.20
C HIS A 122 15.89 -2.55 -14.65
N GLY A 123 14.86 -2.09 -13.94
CA GLY A 123 13.47 -2.40 -14.29
C GLY A 123 12.99 -3.79 -13.87
N ILE A 124 13.79 -4.54 -13.12
CA ILE A 124 13.48 -5.89 -12.67
C ILE A 124 13.31 -5.92 -11.16
N LEU A 125 12.13 -6.31 -10.69
CA LEU A 125 11.91 -6.70 -9.29
C LEU A 125 12.42 -8.11 -9.07
N ILE A 126 13.23 -8.29 -8.02
CA ILE A 126 13.85 -9.57 -7.68
C ILE A 126 13.29 -10.05 -6.35
N PHE A 127 12.66 -11.21 -6.40
CA PHE A 127 12.08 -11.92 -5.28
C PHE A 127 13.03 -13.03 -4.87
N LYS A 128 13.30 -13.12 -3.57
CA LYS A 128 14.09 -14.21 -3.00
C LYS A 128 13.24 -14.97 -2.01
N ASN A 129 13.33 -16.29 -2.09
CA ASN A 129 12.72 -17.18 -1.11
C ASN A 129 13.54 -17.12 0.18
N LYS A 130 12.92 -16.60 1.24
CA LYS A 130 13.53 -16.48 2.57
C LYS A 130 12.96 -17.47 3.58
N ASN A 131 11.73 -17.90 3.37
CA ASN A 131 11.08 -18.89 4.21
C ASN A 131 11.79 -20.26 4.03
N ASN A 132 11.83 -21.05 5.09
CA ASN A 132 12.35 -22.42 5.07
C ASN A 132 11.47 -23.36 4.22
N ASP A 133 10.21 -22.99 4.01
CA ASP A 133 9.24 -23.79 3.23
C ASP A 133 9.48 -23.71 1.71
N CYS A 134 10.22 -22.69 1.25
CA CYS A 134 10.54 -22.49 -0.16
C CYS A 134 12.03 -22.77 -0.46
N ASP A 135 12.33 -23.20 -1.69
CA ASP A 135 13.73 -23.39 -2.12
C ASP A 135 14.42 -22.02 -2.24
N ARG A 136 15.39 -21.78 -1.36
CA ARG A 136 16.18 -20.53 -1.29
C ARG A 136 17.04 -20.27 -2.52
N ARG A 137 17.27 -21.29 -3.36
CA ARG A 137 18.00 -21.16 -4.65
C ARG A 137 17.11 -20.61 -5.75
N VAL A 138 15.79 -20.72 -5.60
CA VAL A 138 14.81 -20.19 -6.55
C VAL A 138 14.62 -18.69 -6.32
N SER A 139 14.55 -17.94 -7.42
CA SER A 139 14.26 -16.51 -7.40
C SER A 139 13.35 -16.15 -8.56
N SER A 140 12.28 -15.42 -8.28
CA SER A 140 11.40 -14.88 -9.32
C SER A 140 11.82 -13.47 -9.71
N LYS A 141 11.69 -13.17 -11.00
CA LYS A 141 12.07 -11.88 -11.58
C LYS A 141 10.88 -11.33 -12.35
N ILE A 142 10.46 -10.11 -12.02
CA ILE A 142 9.37 -9.43 -12.73
C ILE A 142 9.96 -8.25 -13.48
N ASN A 143 9.71 -8.19 -14.79
CA ASN A 143 10.21 -7.12 -15.64
C ASN A 143 9.11 -6.11 -15.96
N PHE A 144 9.37 -4.84 -15.65
CA PHE A 144 8.44 -3.73 -15.89
C PHE A 144 8.68 -3.01 -17.22
N LYS A 145 9.61 -3.47 -18.06
CA LYS A 145 10.00 -2.80 -19.34
C LYS A 145 8.81 -2.53 -20.26
N ASN A 146 7.81 -3.41 -20.30
CA ASN A 146 6.63 -3.27 -21.17
C ASN A 146 5.40 -2.67 -20.45
N GLY A 147 5.55 -2.19 -19.22
CA GLY A 147 4.46 -1.70 -18.37
C GLY A 147 4.33 -2.51 -17.09
N ILE A 148 3.30 -2.20 -16.29
CA ILE A 148 2.93 -2.96 -15.10
C ILE A 148 2.33 -4.31 -15.56
N PRO A 149 2.89 -5.46 -15.16
CA PRO A 149 2.32 -6.76 -15.49
C PRO A 149 0.95 -6.96 -14.84
N LYS A 150 -0.04 -7.50 -15.55
CA LYS A 150 -1.35 -7.79 -14.94
C LYS A 150 -1.26 -8.81 -13.80
N GLN A 151 -0.35 -9.75 -13.94
CA GLN A 151 -0.08 -10.78 -12.94
C GLN A 151 1.38 -11.19 -13.00
N PHE A 152 1.86 -11.81 -11.93
CA PHE A 152 3.14 -12.50 -11.92
C PHE A 152 3.10 -13.75 -11.06
N PHE A 153 3.87 -14.75 -11.46
CA PHE A 153 4.07 -15.97 -10.69
C PHE A 153 5.35 -15.87 -9.86
N ARG A 154 5.23 -16.11 -8.55
CA ARG A 154 6.36 -16.23 -7.64
C ARG A 154 6.55 -17.70 -7.30
N GLU A 155 7.61 -18.28 -7.83
CA GLU A 155 7.96 -19.68 -7.61
C GLU A 155 8.57 -19.87 -6.22
N CYS A 156 8.00 -20.82 -5.47
CA CYS A 156 8.48 -21.27 -4.19
C CYS A 156 9.41 -22.49 -4.34
N LYS A 157 8.98 -23.53 -5.08
CA LYS A 157 9.74 -24.77 -5.30
C LYS A 157 9.17 -25.58 -6.48
N ASN A 158 10.03 -26.09 -7.35
CA ASN A 158 9.68 -27.05 -8.41
C ASN A 158 8.46 -26.63 -9.28
N GLY A 159 8.40 -25.35 -9.68
CA GLY A 159 7.28 -24.81 -10.45
C GLY A 159 6.00 -24.56 -9.66
N SER A 160 5.96 -24.84 -8.35
CA SER A 160 4.87 -24.46 -7.44
C SER A 160 5.14 -23.13 -6.74
N GLY A 161 4.09 -22.38 -6.46
CA GLY A 161 4.19 -21.05 -5.88
C GLY A 161 2.89 -20.28 -5.97
N ASP A 162 2.99 -18.95 -5.88
CA ASP A 162 1.84 -18.05 -5.78
C ASP A 162 1.69 -17.21 -7.04
N LEU A 163 0.45 -17.01 -7.48
CA LEU A 163 0.10 -16.06 -8.53
C LEU A 163 -0.44 -14.80 -7.87
N TYR A 164 0.16 -13.65 -8.19
CA TYR A 164 -0.31 -12.36 -7.70
C TYR A 164 -0.84 -11.53 -8.86
N GLU A 165 -1.98 -10.88 -8.63
CA GLU A 165 -2.67 -10.03 -9.59
C GLU A 165 -2.51 -8.55 -9.22
N PHE A 166 -2.43 -7.70 -10.24
CA PHE A 166 -2.37 -6.26 -10.10
C PHE A 166 -3.78 -5.69 -9.98
N ASP A 167 -4.03 -4.99 -8.88
CA ASP A 167 -5.26 -4.24 -8.66
C ASP A 167 -5.03 -2.77 -9.07
N SER A 168 -5.78 -2.31 -10.06
CA SER A 168 -5.66 -0.96 -10.66
C SER A 168 -6.73 -0.03 -10.12
N PHE A 169 -6.31 1.17 -9.69
CA PHE A 169 -7.20 2.19 -9.11
C PHE A 169 -7.34 3.42 -10.03
N ILE A 170 -6.86 3.30 -11.27
CA ILE A 170 -7.12 4.25 -12.35
C ILE A 170 -8.13 3.59 -13.29
N GLU A 171 -9.32 4.16 -13.38
CA GLU A 171 -10.31 3.90 -14.44
C GLU A 171 -9.87 4.52 -15.77
#